data_AF-A0A8H7D985-F1
#
_entry.id   AF-A0A8H7D985-F1
#
_cell.length_a   1.000
_cell.length_b   1.000
_cell.length_c   1.000
_cell.angle_alpha   90.00
_cell.angle_beta   90.00
_cell.angle_gamma   90.00
#
_symmetry.space_group_name_H-M   'P 1'
#
loop_
_entity.id
_entity.type
_entity.pdbx_description
1 polymer ?
#
loop_
_entity_poly.entity_id
_entity_poly.type
_entity_poly.pdbx_seq_one_letter_code
_entity_poly.pdbx_strand_id
1 'polypeptide(L)'
;MSPGCLIFWGACVVQGLIRAVSKEPLLDLSTARFVLFLIQYQDVSLSALYKKAQASFWTAEETDLSRDSAHWDKMTADEQRFISYALAFLAGLDGIVNENLVGRFSFEVQSPEARCFYGFQTMMKNIHSETPF
;
A
#
# COMPACT_ATOMS: atom_id res chain seq x y z
N MET A 1 9.94 -10.05 -52.06
CA MET A 1 9.48 -10.48 -50.73
C MET A 1 10.70 -10.80 -49.89
N SER A 2 11.09 -9.90 -48.98
CA SER A 2 12.21 -10.11 -48.05
C SER A 2 11.64 -10.40 -46.66
N PRO A 3 12.11 -11.45 -45.95
CA PRO A 3 11.46 -11.98 -44.74
C PRO A 3 11.85 -11.26 -43.44
N GLY A 4 12.06 -9.94 -43.47
CA GLY A 4 12.57 -9.16 -42.33
C GLY A 4 11.56 -8.25 -41.60
N CYS A 5 10.30 -8.16 -42.04
CA CYS A 5 9.41 -7.07 -41.63
C CYS A 5 8.54 -7.35 -40.38
N LEU A 6 8.52 -8.58 -39.84
CA LEU A 6 7.58 -8.96 -38.77
C LEU A 6 8.12 -8.83 -37.34
N ILE A 7 9.43 -8.64 -37.14
CA ILE A 7 10.03 -8.61 -35.80
C ILE A 7 10.10 -7.17 -35.22
N PHE A 8 10.09 -6.15 -36.07
CA PHE A 8 10.18 -4.74 -35.63
C PHE A 8 8.86 -4.14 -35.15
N TRP A 9 7.71 -4.71 -35.54
CA TRP A 9 6.40 -4.22 -35.12
C TRP A 9 6.07 -4.54 -33.66
N GLY A 10 6.48 -5.72 -33.16
CA GLY A 10 6.22 -6.14 -31.78
C GLY A 10 6.96 -5.29 -30.74
N ALA A 11 8.23 -4.95 -31.00
CA ALA A 11 9.03 -4.13 -30.09
C ALA A 11 8.60 -2.64 -30.09
N CYS A 12 8.15 -2.12 -31.24
CA CYS A 12 7.67 -0.73 -31.33
C CYS A 12 6.33 -0.52 -30.62
N VAL A 13 5.45 -1.53 -30.59
CA VAL A 13 4.17 -1.46 -29.86
C VAL A 13 4.40 -1.48 -28.35
N VAL A 14 5.32 -2.31 -27.85
CA VAL A 14 5.66 -2.33 -26.41
C VAL A 14 6.34 -1.02 -25.99
N GLN A 15 7.24 -0.47 -26.81
CA GLN A 15 7.87 0.83 -26.53
C GLN A 15 6.88 2.01 -26.63
N GLY A 16 5.85 1.90 -27.47
CA GLY A 16 4.78 2.88 -27.62
C GLY A 16 3.77 2.87 -26.47
N LEU A 17 3.45 1.68 -25.92
CA LEU A 17 2.56 1.55 -24.77
C LEU A 17 3.16 2.17 -23.48
N ILE A 18 4.49 2.09 -23.33
CA ILE A 18 5.22 2.69 -22.19
C ILE A 18 5.31 4.22 -22.30
N ARG A 19 5.11 4.82 -23.50
CA ARG A 19 5.27 6.27 -23.73
C ARG A 19 3.98 7.07 -23.85
N ALA A 20 2.81 6.43 -23.75
CA ALA A 20 1.51 7.10 -23.87
C ALA A 20 0.69 7.03 -22.58
N VAL A 21 1.34 7.05 -21.41
CA VAL A 21 0.66 7.48 -20.19
C VAL A 21 0.34 8.96 -20.41
N SER A 22 -0.94 9.29 -20.57
CA SER A 22 -1.47 10.65 -20.40
C SER A 22 -0.67 11.36 -19.31
N LYS A 23 -0.27 12.64 -19.44
CA LYS A 23 0.45 13.34 -18.37
C LYS A 23 -0.33 13.19 -17.05
N GLU A 24 0.10 12.26 -16.21
CA GLU A 24 -0.56 11.92 -14.96
C GLU A 24 -0.05 12.91 -13.91
N PRO A 25 -0.89 13.84 -13.42
CA PRO A 25 -0.43 14.90 -12.53
C PRO A 25 0.18 14.37 -11.22
N LEU A 26 -0.19 13.15 -10.81
CA LEU A 26 0.34 12.49 -9.61
C LEU A 26 1.75 11.93 -9.79
N LEU A 27 2.17 11.63 -11.02
CA LEU A 27 3.47 11.04 -11.34
C LEU A 27 4.44 12.07 -11.97
N ASP A 28 3.94 13.27 -12.30
CA ASP A 28 4.76 14.32 -12.88
C ASP A 28 5.80 14.82 -11.86
N LEU A 29 7.08 14.79 -12.24
CA LEU A 29 8.25 15.14 -11.42
C LEU A 29 8.34 16.64 -11.09
N SER A 30 7.22 17.36 -11.16
CA SER A 30 7.05 18.74 -10.72
C SER A 30 7.71 18.96 -9.36
N THR A 31 8.36 20.11 -9.19
CA THR A 31 9.18 20.51 -8.03
C THR A 31 8.60 19.99 -6.72
N ALA A 32 9.29 19.02 -6.11
CA ALA A 32 8.84 18.34 -4.89
C ALA A 32 8.47 19.36 -3.80
N ARG A 33 7.16 19.52 -3.58
CA ARG A 33 6.62 20.37 -2.53
C ARG A 33 6.81 19.65 -1.20
N PHE A 34 7.80 20.09 -0.42
CA PHE A 34 8.09 19.51 0.90
C PHE A 34 7.24 20.13 2.03
N VAL A 35 6.57 21.24 1.75
CA VAL A 35 5.70 21.93 2.72
C VAL A 35 4.25 21.56 2.44
N LEU A 36 3.58 20.96 3.43
CA LEU A 36 2.17 20.53 3.32
C LEU A 36 1.18 21.72 3.34
N PHE A 37 1.63 22.89 3.76
CA PHE A 37 0.81 24.09 3.85
C PHE A 37 0.43 24.61 2.45
N LEU A 38 -0.78 25.16 2.32
CA LEU A 38 -1.45 25.49 1.04
C LEU A 38 -1.86 24.25 0.22
N ILE A 39 -2.78 23.47 0.79
CA ILE A 39 -3.41 22.32 0.12
C ILE A 39 -3.98 22.77 -1.23
N GLN A 40 -3.57 22.11 -2.30
CA GLN A 40 -4.11 22.39 -3.62
C GLN A 40 -5.53 21.81 -3.74
N TYR A 41 -6.40 22.51 -4.46
CA TYR A 41 -7.80 22.10 -4.63
C TYR A 41 -7.94 20.67 -5.20
N GLN A 42 -6.99 20.26 -6.04
CA GLN A 42 -6.92 18.91 -6.61
C GLN A 42 -6.52 17.82 -5.59
N ASP A 43 -5.85 18.20 -4.49
CA ASP A 43 -5.37 17.29 -3.43
C ASP A 43 -6.28 17.28 -2.19
N VAL A 44 -7.38 18.05 -2.17
CA VAL A 44 -8.28 18.16 -1.00
C VAL A 44 -8.88 16.80 -0.61
N SER A 45 -9.22 15.96 -1.58
CA SER A 45 -9.74 14.61 -1.33
C SER A 45 -8.67 13.69 -0.71
N LEU A 46 -7.41 13.77 -1.16
CA LEU A 46 -6.29 13.01 -0.62
C LEU A 46 -5.95 13.43 0.81
N SER A 47 -5.98 14.73 1.07
CA SER A 47 -5.82 15.28 2.42
C SER A 47 -6.95 14.82 3.36
N ALA A 48 -8.20 14.78 2.88
CA ALA A 48 -9.33 14.25 3.65
C ALA A 48 -9.17 12.75 3.96
N LEU A 49 -8.68 11.95 3.01
CA LEU A 49 -8.37 10.53 3.25
C LEU A 49 -7.26 10.35 4.29
N TYR A 50 -6.20 11.16 4.24
CA TYR A 50 -5.15 11.17 5.26
C TYR A 50 -5.68 11.52 6.63
N LYS A 51 -6.57 12.53 6.73
CA LYS A 51 -7.19 12.89 8.00
C LYS A 51 -8.15 11.84 8.53
N LYS A 52 -8.89 11.17 7.64
CA LYS A 52 -9.71 10.02 7.99
C LYS A 52 -8.87 8.85 8.52
N ALA A 53 -7.75 8.55 7.87
CA ALA A 53 -6.83 7.51 8.33
C ALA A 53 -6.22 7.84 9.70
N GLN A 54 -5.75 9.08 9.91
CA GLN A 54 -5.28 9.56 11.22
C GLN A 54 -6.33 9.40 12.32
N ALA A 55 -7.59 9.68 12.02
CA ALA A 55 -8.68 9.53 12.99
C ALA A 55 -8.97 8.05 13.35
N SER A 56 -8.44 7.10 12.58
CA SER A 56 -8.53 5.65 12.83
C SER A 56 -7.20 5.07 13.32
N PHE A 57 -6.33 5.89 13.91
CA PHE A 57 -5.12 5.43 14.58
C PHE A 57 -5.47 4.55 15.79
N TRP A 58 -4.70 3.49 15.97
CA TRP A 58 -4.74 2.60 17.14
C TRP A 58 -3.34 2.02 17.35
N THR A 59 -3.06 1.55 18.56
CA THR A 59 -1.79 0.94 18.96
C THR A 59 -1.96 -0.53 19.32
N ALA A 60 -0.90 -1.33 19.14
CA ALA A 60 -0.92 -2.78 19.43
C ALA A 60 -1.40 -3.07 20.86
N GLU A 61 -1.02 -2.21 21.81
CA GLU A 61 -1.33 -2.32 23.24
C GLU A 61 -2.81 -2.08 23.56
N GLU A 62 -3.60 -1.49 22.66
CA GLU A 62 -5.04 -1.31 22.83
C GLU A 62 -5.82 -2.63 22.69
N THR A 63 -5.17 -3.70 22.20
CA THR A 63 -5.80 -5.01 22.07
C THR A 63 -5.48 -5.90 23.27
N ASP A 64 -6.50 -6.25 24.05
CA ASP A 64 -6.39 -7.21 25.15
C ASP A 64 -6.61 -8.64 24.67
N LEU A 65 -5.55 -9.45 24.70
CA LEU A 65 -5.55 -10.88 24.36
C LEU A 65 -5.56 -11.80 25.60
N SER A 66 -5.71 -11.25 26.81
CA SER A 66 -5.58 -12.02 28.05
C SER A 66 -6.58 -13.17 28.16
N ARG A 67 -7.74 -13.04 27.52
CA ARG A 67 -8.85 -14.01 27.58
C ARG A 67 -8.85 -15.02 26.43
N ASP A 68 -8.14 -14.72 25.35
CA ASP A 68 -8.15 -15.49 24.10
C ASP A 68 -7.48 -16.86 24.27
N SER A 69 -6.49 -16.97 25.16
CA SER A 69 -5.85 -18.25 25.51
C SER A 69 -6.85 -19.32 25.95
N ALA A 70 -7.79 -18.97 26.82
CA ALA A 70 -8.83 -19.89 27.30
C ALA A 70 -9.89 -20.24 26.23
N HIS A 71 -10.04 -19.40 25.20
CA HIS A 71 -10.89 -19.69 24.05
C HIS A 71 -10.17 -20.60 23.05
N TRP A 72 -8.88 -20.36 22.82
CA TRP A 72 -8.03 -21.19 21.98
C TRP A 72 -8.04 -22.65 22.43
N ASP A 73 -7.86 -22.90 23.73
CA ASP A 73 -7.82 -24.26 24.30
C ASP A 73 -9.16 -25.01 24.19
N LYS A 74 -10.28 -24.30 23.98
CA LYS A 74 -11.61 -24.91 23.81
C LYS A 74 -11.93 -25.27 22.36
N MET A 75 -11.16 -24.75 21.39
CA MET A 75 -11.38 -24.98 19.97
C MET A 75 -10.95 -26.40 19.57
N THR A 76 -11.52 -26.89 18.48
CA THR A 76 -11.10 -28.14 17.86
C THR A 76 -9.75 -27.98 17.16
N ALA A 77 -9.03 -29.09 16.95
CA ALA A 77 -7.74 -29.07 16.26
C ALA A 77 -7.83 -28.51 14.83
N ASP A 78 -8.96 -28.75 14.14
CA ASP A 78 -9.18 -28.25 12.79
C ASP A 78 -9.41 -26.73 12.76
N GLU A 79 -10.15 -26.18 13.73
CA GLU A 79 -10.36 -24.74 13.88
C GLU A 79 -9.05 -24.02 14.22
N GLN A 80 -8.27 -24.54 15.17
CA GLN A 80 -6.96 -23.98 15.52
C GLN A 80 -6.02 -23.99 14.30
N ARG A 81 -6.00 -25.08 13.53
CA ARG A 81 -5.18 -25.18 12.32
C ARG A 81 -5.62 -24.17 11.25
N PHE A 82 -6.92 -24.01 11.05
CA PHE A 82 -7.45 -23.03 10.10
C PHE A 82 -7.05 -21.60 10.48
N ILE A 83 -7.28 -21.21 11.74
CA ILE A 83 -6.92 -19.88 12.25
C ILE A 83 -5.41 -19.66 12.15
N SER A 84 -4.59 -20.64 12.54
CA SER A 84 -3.13 -20.53 12.44
C SER A 84 -2.65 -20.24 11.01
N TYR A 85 -3.23 -20.89 10.01
CA TYR A 85 -2.88 -20.62 8.61
C TYR A 85 -3.37 -19.27 8.12
N ALA A 86 -4.56 -18.84 8.55
CA ALA A 86 -5.06 -17.50 8.23
C ALA A 86 -4.13 -16.42 8.81
N LEU A 87 -3.75 -16.54 10.08
CA LEU A 87 -2.83 -15.63 10.76
C LEU A 87 -1.45 -15.60 10.07
N ALA A 88 -0.90 -16.77 9.73
CA ALA A 88 0.38 -16.85 9.03
C ALA A 88 0.34 -16.18 7.65
N PHE A 89 -0.78 -16.31 6.93
CA PHE A 89 -0.99 -15.64 5.66
C PHE A 89 -1.08 -14.12 5.82
N LEU A 90 -1.87 -13.63 6.78
CA LEU A 90 -2.05 -12.20 7.04
C LEU A 90 -0.75 -11.54 7.48
N ALA A 91 0.01 -12.17 8.39
CA ALA A 91 1.34 -11.72 8.80
C ALA A 91 2.31 -11.59 7.60
N GLY A 92 2.28 -12.54 6.67
CA GLY A 92 3.11 -12.47 5.45
C GLY A 92 2.64 -11.40 4.46
N LEU A 93 1.33 -11.20 4.32
CA LEU A 93 0.76 -10.21 3.41
C LEU A 93 1.11 -8.78 3.78
N ASP A 94 1.10 -8.45 5.07
CA ASP A 94 1.40 -7.09 5.52
C ASP A 94 2.81 -6.66 5.13
N GLY A 95 3.79 -7.57 5.21
CA GLY A 95 5.15 -7.32 4.73
C GLY A 95 5.23 -7.05 3.22
N ILE A 96 4.52 -7.84 2.40
CA ILE A 96 4.49 -7.67 0.93
C ILE A 96 3.89 -6.32 0.54
N VAL A 97 2.78 -5.94 1.19
CA VAL A 97 2.13 -4.65 0.95
C VAL A 97 3.06 -3.50 1.35
N ASN A 98 3.77 -3.65 2.47
CA ASN A 98 4.68 -2.63 2.96
C ASN A 98 5.86 -2.39 2.00
N GLU A 99 6.47 -3.46 1.50
CA GLU A 99 7.56 -3.38 0.52
C GLU A 99 7.13 -2.63 -0.75
N ASN A 100 5.90 -2.88 -1.22
CA ASN A 100 5.37 -2.19 -2.39
C ASN A 100 5.03 -0.72 -2.11
N LEU A 101 4.49 -0.39 -0.92
CA LEU A 101 4.19 0.98 -0.52
C LEU A 101 5.45 1.83 -0.40
N VAL A 102 6.48 1.30 0.26
CA VAL A 102 7.74 2.02 0.50
C VAL A 102 8.62 2.01 -0.74
N GLY A 103 8.80 0.85 -1.39
CA GLY A 103 9.72 0.68 -2.51
C GLY A 103 9.22 1.25 -3.85
N ARG A 104 7.90 1.43 -4.02
CA ARG A 104 7.31 1.90 -5.28
C ARG A 104 6.39 3.10 -5.10
N PHE A 105 5.23 2.92 -4.46
CA PHE A 105 4.18 3.94 -4.48
C PHE A 105 4.60 5.27 -3.83
N SER A 106 5.35 5.21 -2.73
CA SER A 106 5.85 6.43 -2.05
C SER A 106 6.87 7.21 -2.88
N PHE A 107 7.59 6.53 -3.79
CA PHE A 107 8.57 7.16 -4.70
C PHE A 107 7.94 7.66 -5.99
N GLU A 108 7.04 6.87 -6.60
CA GLU A 108 6.41 7.17 -7.88
C GLU A 108 5.45 8.38 -7.77
N VAL A 109 4.70 8.46 -6.67
CA VAL A 109 3.73 9.56 -6.44
C VAL A 109 4.43 10.82 -5.93
N GLN A 110 4.15 11.96 -6.57
CA GLN A 110 4.77 13.25 -6.29
C GLN A 110 3.94 14.18 -5.39
N SER A 111 2.63 13.94 -5.26
CA SER A 111 1.75 14.71 -4.37
C SER A 111 2.14 14.48 -2.89
N PRO A 112 2.48 15.53 -2.11
CA PRO A 112 2.86 15.37 -0.72
C PRO A 112 1.71 14.92 0.18
N GLU A 113 0.45 15.26 -0.15
CA GLU A 113 -0.74 14.77 0.55
C GLU A 113 -0.89 13.26 0.38
N ALA A 114 -0.64 12.73 -0.83
CA ALA A 114 -0.63 11.30 -1.08
C ALA A 114 0.54 10.61 -0.36
N ARG A 115 1.74 11.22 -0.34
CA ARG A 115 2.87 10.68 0.43
C ARG A 115 2.59 10.66 1.94
N CYS A 116 1.92 11.67 2.49
CA CYS A 116 1.48 11.64 3.88
C CYS A 116 0.50 10.50 4.16
N PHE A 117 -0.45 10.25 3.24
CA PHE A 117 -1.35 9.11 3.33
C PHE A 117 -0.59 7.77 3.31
N TYR A 118 0.31 7.58 2.34
CA TYR A 118 1.10 6.34 2.24
C TYR A 118 2.07 6.14 3.40
N GLY A 119 2.66 7.21 3.92
CA GLY A 119 3.50 7.15 5.11
C GLY A 119 2.69 6.70 6.34
N PHE A 120 1.47 7.21 6.50
CA PHE A 120 0.58 6.75 7.56
C PHE A 120 0.12 5.31 7.35
N GLN A 121 -0.19 4.92 6.12
CA GLN A 121 -0.55 3.54 5.78
C GLN A 121 0.59 2.56 6.08
N THR A 122 1.83 2.94 5.76
CA THR A 122 3.07 2.20 6.07
C THR A 122 3.22 2.01 7.57
N MET A 123 3.09 3.10 8.35
CA MET A 123 3.14 3.05 9.81
C MET A 123 2.06 2.11 10.38
N MET A 124 0.81 2.22 9.91
CA MET A 124 -0.26 1.33 10.36
C MET A 124 -0.01 -0.12 9.97
N LYS A 125 0.60 -0.40 8.81
CA LYS A 125 0.97 -1.76 8.39
C LYS A 125 2.07 -2.37 9.27
N ASN A 126 2.97 -1.56 9.80
CA ASN A 126 3.92 -2.01 10.83
C ASN A 126 3.17 -2.43 12.10
N ILE A 127 2.20 -1.64 12.57
CA ILE A 127 1.37 -1.99 13.74
C ILE A 127 0.57 -3.28 13.48
N HIS A 128 -0.04 -3.44 12.30
CA HIS A 128 -0.68 -4.70 11.91
C HIS A 128 0.29 -5.90 11.92
N SER A 129 1.56 -5.68 11.61
CA SER A 129 2.59 -6.73 11.66
C SER A 129 3.01 -7.08 13.09
N GLU A 130 2.90 -6.15 14.03
CA GLU A 130 3.16 -6.38 15.47
C GLU A 130 2.03 -7.19 16.12
N THR A 131 0.79 -7.00 15.67
CA THR A 131 -0.38 -7.78 16.08
C THR A 131 -1.06 -8.42 14.87
N PRO A 132 -0.52 -9.54 14.36
CA PRO A 132 -1.15 -10.26 13.26
C PRO A 132 -2.45 -10.88 13.78
N PHE A 133 -3.56 -10.23 13.45
CA PHE A 133 -4.93 -10.77 13.55
C PHE A 133 -5.31 -11.52 12.28
#